data_AF-H5V839-F1
#
_entry.id   AF-H5V839-F1
#
_cell.length_a   1.000
_cell.length_b   1.000
_cell.length_c   1.000
_cell.angle_alpha   90.00
_cell.angle_beta   90.00
_cell.angle_gamma   90.00
#
_symmetry.space_group_name_H-M   'P 1'
#
loop_
_entity.id
_entity.type
_entity.pdbx_description
1 polymer ?
#
loop_
_entity_poly.entity_id
_entity_poly.type
_entity_poly.pdbx_seq_one_letter_code
_entity_poly.pdbx_strand_id
1 'polypeptide(L)'
;MAETLHWDRLAATLEDVTFSLRPSERELSAGMLALGIGDAASAGIALNCKNGSPHRSLSAWLWAMDDHERRALCEKARTQPLRHIVIEDFSLDSCFAWLLFSLFADGQTDGLEDWVRYIDQWEQGFYLDGDNVGHSAACLHTVFAHARLHAAQTHTHHYDADLLRDGFLRCVKLLVAFINHTRQPLQGIQALPSADYLAAQAALAYEYQLYQLAIERAATCQLLVEQADSSRNMLVDALFLNEQTPSGLFKIFARNDRIHSWSKNGFTLLGIYRPALQGTGNDMVISVDPKSGLSLRQLWQALEAEENRRWEGLRPCQHPRPLHSYAGVADAPDQPWWDDAGRYTLLGAPKNLAHSGEPGSKLDWWQDVLPLIWQQGFVDYLAPCLTRVDDASAPVEGQKQICAWGWNQPDVRLQQTDASSYLTR
;
A
#
# COMPACT_ATOMS: atom_id res chain seq x y z
N MET A 1 -18.56 20.77 -22.59
CA MET A 1 -18.85 19.36 -22.97
C MET A 1 -20.16 18.99 -22.29
N ALA A 2 -21.02 18.19 -22.93
CA ALA A 2 -22.21 17.66 -22.24
C ALA A 2 -21.75 16.72 -21.11
N GLU A 3 -22.44 16.74 -19.97
CA GLU A 3 -22.18 15.78 -18.89
C GLU A 3 -22.47 14.36 -19.36
N THR A 4 -21.51 13.45 -19.18
CA THR A 4 -21.68 12.03 -19.50
C THR A 4 -22.46 11.31 -18.39
N LEU A 5 -22.26 11.75 -17.14
CA LEU A 5 -22.86 11.17 -15.94
C LEU A 5 -23.62 12.23 -15.15
N HIS A 6 -24.87 11.95 -14.80
CA HIS A 6 -25.72 12.86 -14.04
C HIS A 6 -25.74 12.49 -12.56
N TRP A 7 -25.06 13.29 -11.73
CA TRP A 7 -24.93 13.05 -10.29
C TRP A 7 -26.28 12.94 -9.58
N ASP A 8 -27.23 13.84 -9.86
CA ASP A 8 -28.51 13.87 -9.13
C ASP A 8 -29.30 12.56 -9.27
N ARG A 9 -29.23 11.93 -10.45
CA ARG A 9 -29.85 10.62 -10.71
C ARG A 9 -29.19 9.51 -9.89
N LEU A 10 -27.86 9.51 -9.80
CA LEU A 10 -27.09 8.54 -9.02
C LEU A 10 -27.32 8.73 -7.52
N ALA A 11 -27.35 9.97 -7.03
CA ALA A 11 -27.59 10.29 -5.63
C ALA A 11 -28.97 9.82 -5.16
N ALA A 12 -30.00 9.96 -6.01
CA ALA A 12 -31.36 9.50 -5.70
C ALA A 12 -31.43 7.99 -5.41
N THR A 13 -30.56 7.16 -6.01
CA THR A 13 -30.52 5.71 -5.75
C THR A 13 -30.01 5.36 -4.34
N LEU A 14 -29.41 6.32 -3.65
CA LEU A 14 -28.82 6.17 -2.31
C LEU A 14 -29.56 7.02 -1.26
N GLU A 15 -30.72 7.60 -1.59
CA GLU A 15 -31.45 8.49 -0.69
C GLU A 15 -31.80 7.78 0.62
N ASP A 16 -32.37 6.58 0.53
CA ASP A 16 -32.85 5.79 1.67
C ASP A 16 -31.91 4.64 2.08
N VAL A 17 -30.67 4.63 1.56
CA VAL A 17 -29.70 3.56 1.81
C VAL A 17 -28.82 3.92 3.01
N THR A 18 -28.75 3.02 3.99
CA THR A 18 -27.89 3.17 5.18
C THR A 18 -26.48 2.63 4.94
N PHE A 19 -25.50 3.09 5.72
CA PHE A 19 -24.09 2.75 5.52
C PHE A 19 -23.43 2.19 6.80
N SER A 20 -22.46 1.30 6.64
CA SER A 20 -21.55 0.91 7.73
C SER A 20 -20.15 0.57 7.23
N LEU A 21 -19.14 0.82 8.05
CA LEU A 21 -17.75 0.43 7.80
C LEU A 21 -17.43 -0.85 8.56
N ARG A 22 -17.34 -1.98 7.87
CA ARG A 22 -17.07 -3.30 8.47
C ARG A 22 -16.14 -4.14 7.59
N PRO A 23 -14.82 -3.87 7.61
CA PRO A 23 -13.86 -4.52 6.72
C PRO A 23 -13.73 -6.04 6.95
N SER A 24 -14.24 -6.56 8.08
CA SER A 24 -14.26 -7.99 8.41
C SER A 24 -15.58 -8.69 8.05
N GLU A 25 -16.58 -7.97 7.50
CA GLU A 25 -17.88 -8.55 7.15
C GLU A 25 -17.71 -9.55 5.99
N ARG A 26 -18.28 -10.74 6.16
CA ARG A 26 -18.18 -11.85 5.19
C ARG A 26 -19.55 -12.27 4.65
N GLU A 27 -20.52 -12.41 5.55
CA GLU A 27 -21.86 -12.86 5.21
C GLU A 27 -22.82 -11.68 5.07
N LEU A 28 -23.40 -11.52 3.88
CA LEU A 28 -24.34 -10.43 3.61
C LEU A 28 -25.78 -10.94 3.54
N SER A 29 -26.69 -10.23 4.20
CA SER A 29 -28.12 -10.45 4.10
C SER A 29 -28.71 -9.88 2.80
N ALA A 30 -29.88 -10.40 2.37
CA ALA A 30 -30.57 -9.87 1.19
C ALA A 30 -30.87 -8.36 1.33
N GLY A 31 -30.66 -7.60 0.25
CA GLY A 31 -30.78 -6.14 0.25
C GLY A 31 -29.54 -5.39 0.81
N MET A 32 -28.47 -6.12 1.16
CA MET A 32 -27.16 -5.54 1.43
C MET A 32 -26.27 -5.59 0.18
N LEU A 33 -25.46 -4.56 -0.01
CA LEU A 33 -24.35 -4.51 -0.96
C LEU A 33 -23.06 -4.31 -0.18
N ALA A 34 -21.99 -5.03 -0.54
CA ALA A 34 -20.66 -4.76 -0.02
C ALA A 34 -19.65 -4.54 -1.15
N LEU A 35 -18.72 -3.61 -0.92
CA LEU A 35 -17.68 -3.20 -1.87
C LEU A 35 -16.30 -3.59 -1.32
N GLY A 36 -15.56 -4.43 -2.05
CA GLY A 36 -14.21 -4.88 -1.70
C GLY A 36 -14.14 -6.02 -0.66
N ILE A 37 -15.29 -6.41 -0.09
CA ILE A 37 -15.45 -7.39 0.99
C ILE A 37 -16.68 -8.28 0.76
N GLY A 38 -16.88 -9.25 1.65
CA GLY A 38 -17.97 -10.21 1.56
C GLY A 38 -17.64 -11.44 0.72
N ASP A 39 -18.43 -12.49 0.89
CA ASP A 39 -18.30 -13.76 0.19
C ASP A 39 -19.36 -13.90 -0.90
N ALA A 40 -18.96 -14.48 -2.05
CA ALA A 40 -19.83 -14.66 -3.21
C ALA A 40 -21.08 -15.51 -2.93
N ALA A 41 -21.02 -16.39 -1.92
CA ALA A 41 -22.13 -17.23 -1.48
C ALA A 41 -23.20 -16.47 -0.66
N SER A 42 -22.97 -15.19 -0.35
CA SER A 42 -23.89 -14.38 0.45
C SER A 42 -25.27 -14.20 -0.19
N ALA A 43 -26.29 -14.05 0.66
CA ALA A 43 -27.64 -13.74 0.21
C ALA A 43 -27.71 -12.35 -0.45
N GLY A 44 -26.98 -11.37 0.11
CA GLY A 44 -26.77 -10.03 -0.47
C GLY A 44 -25.76 -10.00 -1.62
N ILE A 45 -25.41 -8.80 -2.09
CA ILE A 45 -24.49 -8.59 -3.21
C ILE A 45 -23.09 -8.29 -2.66
N ALA A 46 -22.14 -9.19 -2.87
CA ALA A 46 -20.74 -8.97 -2.54
C ALA A 46 -19.96 -8.68 -3.83
N LEU A 47 -19.46 -7.45 -3.99
CA LEU A 47 -18.55 -7.08 -5.06
C LEU A 47 -17.12 -7.21 -4.52
N ASN A 48 -16.49 -8.36 -4.74
CA ASN A 48 -15.17 -8.68 -4.19
C ASN A 48 -14.35 -9.56 -5.13
N CYS A 49 -13.21 -9.05 -5.60
CA CYS A 49 -12.27 -9.79 -6.45
C CYS A 49 -11.10 -10.42 -5.66
N LYS A 50 -10.98 -10.20 -4.35
CA LYS A 50 -9.84 -10.66 -3.53
C LYS A 50 -9.83 -12.19 -3.32
N ASN A 51 -10.93 -12.88 -3.59
CA ASN A 51 -11.07 -14.33 -3.44
C ASN A 51 -10.90 -15.05 -4.79
N GLY A 52 -9.65 -15.21 -5.27
CA GLY A 52 -9.33 -16.10 -6.40
C GLY A 52 -9.43 -15.49 -7.81
N SER A 53 -9.64 -14.18 -7.94
CA SER A 53 -9.57 -13.46 -9.22
C SER A 53 -8.14 -13.04 -9.55
N PRO A 54 -7.72 -13.00 -10.84
CA PRO A 54 -6.45 -12.37 -11.23
C PRO A 54 -6.47 -10.84 -11.06
N HIS A 55 -7.65 -10.24 -10.86
CA HIS A 55 -7.83 -8.80 -10.79
C HIS A 55 -7.53 -8.25 -9.38
N ARG A 56 -6.78 -7.14 -9.32
CA ARG A 56 -6.55 -6.38 -8.08
C ARG A 56 -7.57 -5.26 -7.88
N SER A 57 -7.95 -4.59 -8.98
CA SER A 57 -9.02 -3.61 -8.98
C SER A 57 -10.37 -4.28 -9.08
N LEU A 58 -11.27 -3.93 -8.16
CA LEU A 58 -12.67 -4.30 -8.17
C LEU A 58 -13.37 -3.78 -9.43
N SER A 59 -13.06 -2.55 -9.84
CA SER A 59 -13.63 -1.95 -11.04
C SER A 59 -13.18 -2.67 -12.31
N ALA A 60 -11.90 -3.07 -12.40
CA ALA A 60 -11.38 -3.85 -13.52
C ALA A 60 -12.05 -5.23 -13.62
N TRP A 61 -12.27 -5.88 -12.47
CA TRP A 61 -13.02 -7.14 -12.41
C TRP A 61 -14.47 -6.98 -12.87
N LEU A 62 -15.19 -5.98 -12.38
CA LEU A 62 -16.56 -5.68 -12.82
C LEU A 62 -16.63 -5.40 -14.32
N TRP A 63 -15.67 -4.64 -14.85
CA TRP A 63 -15.59 -4.31 -16.27
C TRP A 63 -15.32 -5.54 -17.14
N ALA A 64 -14.56 -6.51 -16.62
CA ALA A 64 -14.21 -7.75 -17.32
C ALA A 64 -15.32 -8.81 -17.30
N MET A 65 -16.36 -8.65 -16.46
CA MET A 65 -17.48 -9.59 -16.40
C MET A 65 -18.11 -9.80 -17.78
N ASP A 66 -18.49 -11.03 -18.08
CA ASP A 66 -19.24 -11.33 -19.29
C ASP A 66 -20.72 -10.88 -19.19
N ASP A 67 -21.44 -10.92 -20.32
CA ASP A 67 -22.84 -10.52 -20.35
C ASP A 67 -23.74 -11.37 -19.45
N HIS A 68 -23.40 -12.64 -19.21
CA HIS A 68 -24.17 -13.53 -18.35
C HIS A 68 -23.98 -13.14 -16.87
N GLU A 69 -22.75 -12.94 -16.45
CA GLU A 69 -22.39 -12.47 -15.10
C GLU A 69 -23.03 -11.12 -14.79
N ARG A 70 -22.92 -10.15 -15.72
CA ARG A 70 -23.56 -8.83 -15.55
C ARG A 70 -25.08 -8.93 -15.44
N ARG A 71 -25.72 -9.74 -16.30
CA ARG A 71 -27.18 -9.94 -16.23
C ARG A 71 -27.61 -10.56 -14.90
N ALA A 72 -26.87 -11.56 -14.41
CA ALA A 72 -27.16 -12.18 -13.12
C ALA A 72 -27.03 -11.18 -11.96
N LEU A 73 -26.00 -10.32 -12.01
CA LEU A 73 -25.79 -9.26 -11.02
C LEU A 73 -26.92 -8.22 -11.03
N CYS A 74 -27.31 -7.72 -12.22
CA CYS A 74 -28.42 -6.79 -12.38
C CYS A 74 -29.75 -7.39 -11.94
N GLU A 75 -30.01 -8.67 -12.23
CA GLU A 75 -31.23 -9.36 -11.80
C GLU A 75 -31.30 -9.52 -10.28
N LYS A 76 -30.16 -9.82 -9.64
CA LYS A 76 -30.06 -9.87 -8.17
C LYS A 76 -30.34 -8.50 -7.55
N ALA A 77 -29.77 -7.42 -8.11
CA ALA A 77 -30.03 -6.05 -7.66
C ALA A 77 -31.50 -5.63 -7.84
N ARG A 78 -32.14 -6.06 -8.93
CA ARG A 78 -33.56 -5.79 -9.21
C ARG A 78 -34.50 -6.51 -8.25
N THR A 79 -34.19 -7.76 -7.90
CA THR A 79 -35.02 -8.59 -7.01
C THR A 79 -34.79 -8.31 -5.54
N GLN A 80 -33.67 -7.68 -5.18
CA GLN A 80 -33.31 -7.31 -3.81
C GLN A 80 -32.96 -5.81 -3.73
N PRO A 81 -33.97 -4.93 -3.60
CA PRO A 81 -33.72 -3.49 -3.46
C PRO A 81 -32.73 -3.21 -2.34
N LEU A 82 -31.72 -2.40 -2.64
CA LEU A 82 -30.66 -2.08 -1.69
C LEU A 82 -31.22 -1.25 -0.53
N ARG A 83 -30.88 -1.65 0.69
CA ARG A 83 -31.23 -0.95 1.95
C ARG A 83 -30.00 -0.57 2.76
N HIS A 84 -28.89 -1.27 2.54
CA HIS A 84 -27.67 -1.07 3.30
C HIS A 84 -26.44 -1.31 2.42
N ILE A 85 -25.44 -0.45 2.53
CA ILE A 85 -24.12 -0.63 1.92
C ILE A 85 -23.08 -0.80 3.02
N VAL A 86 -22.34 -1.89 2.94
CA VAL A 86 -21.16 -2.15 3.77
C VAL A 86 -19.91 -1.79 2.97
N ILE A 87 -19.12 -0.87 3.49
CA ILE A 87 -17.89 -0.40 2.86
C ILE A 87 -16.66 -0.90 3.62
N GLU A 88 -15.62 -1.24 2.87
CA GLU A 88 -14.28 -1.43 3.41
C GLU A 88 -13.56 -0.09 3.59
N ASP A 89 -13.72 0.81 2.60
CA ASP A 89 -13.10 2.13 2.53
C ASP A 89 -13.86 3.07 1.57
N PHE A 90 -13.31 4.27 1.39
CA PHE A 90 -13.71 5.24 0.37
C PHE A 90 -12.70 5.32 -0.77
N SER A 91 -12.01 4.22 -1.10
CA SER A 91 -11.01 4.22 -2.16
C SER A 91 -11.64 4.61 -3.51
N LEU A 92 -10.80 5.14 -4.40
CA LEU A 92 -11.22 5.47 -5.76
C LEU A 92 -11.83 4.25 -6.47
N ASP A 93 -11.24 3.07 -6.27
CA ASP A 93 -11.72 1.81 -6.84
C ASP A 93 -13.07 1.38 -6.25
N SER A 94 -13.28 1.48 -4.92
CA SER A 94 -14.59 1.21 -4.30
C SER A 94 -15.69 2.15 -4.81
N CYS A 95 -15.41 3.45 -4.89
CA CYS A 95 -16.37 4.44 -5.40
C CYS A 95 -16.67 4.25 -6.89
N PHE A 96 -15.66 3.92 -7.71
CA PHE A 96 -15.85 3.68 -9.13
C PHE A 96 -16.54 2.33 -9.42
N ALA A 97 -16.26 1.30 -8.64
CA ALA A 97 -16.96 0.02 -8.71
C ALA A 97 -18.45 0.17 -8.42
N TRP A 98 -18.81 0.96 -7.41
CA TRP A 98 -20.21 1.30 -7.15
C TRP A 98 -20.85 2.04 -8.33
N LEU A 99 -20.13 3.00 -8.93
CA LEU A 99 -20.61 3.74 -10.10
C LEU A 99 -20.86 2.80 -11.29
N LEU A 100 -19.92 1.91 -11.61
CA LEU A 100 -20.08 0.91 -12.67
C LEU A 100 -21.28 -0.01 -12.42
N PHE A 101 -21.41 -0.52 -11.20
CA PHE A 101 -22.53 -1.36 -10.80
C PHE A 101 -23.88 -0.65 -11.00
N SER A 102 -23.99 0.62 -10.60
CA SER A 102 -25.21 1.41 -10.79
C SER A 102 -25.53 1.69 -12.26
N LEU A 103 -24.52 1.76 -13.13
CA LEU A 103 -24.69 2.06 -14.57
C LEU A 103 -25.00 0.81 -15.42
N PHE A 104 -24.66 -0.39 -14.95
CA PHE A 104 -24.89 -1.64 -15.69
C PHE A 104 -26.36 -1.88 -16.03
N ALA A 105 -27.28 -1.51 -15.13
CA ALA A 105 -28.72 -1.68 -15.36
C ALA A 105 -29.23 -0.88 -16.57
N ASP A 106 -28.59 0.26 -16.86
CA ASP A 106 -28.98 1.18 -17.94
C ASP A 106 -28.08 1.07 -19.19
N GLY A 107 -27.01 0.27 -19.13
CA GLY A 107 -26.01 0.18 -20.20
C GLY A 107 -25.20 1.46 -20.43
N GLN A 108 -25.18 2.38 -19.46
CA GLN A 108 -24.56 3.71 -19.61
C GLN A 108 -23.07 3.72 -19.24
N THR A 109 -22.28 2.84 -19.86
CA THR A 109 -20.84 2.68 -19.55
C THR A 109 -19.90 3.25 -20.61
N ASP A 110 -20.44 3.89 -21.66
CA ASP A 110 -19.65 4.44 -22.77
C ASP A 110 -18.59 5.44 -22.28
N GLY A 111 -17.35 5.24 -22.73
CA GLY A 111 -16.22 6.13 -22.40
C GLY A 111 -15.59 5.90 -21.02
N LEU A 112 -16.02 4.90 -20.25
CA LEU A 112 -15.44 4.58 -18.94
C LEU A 112 -14.21 3.65 -19.01
N GLU A 113 -13.90 3.07 -20.17
CA GLU A 113 -12.75 2.17 -20.36
C GLU A 113 -11.42 2.80 -19.92
N ASP A 114 -11.19 4.06 -20.29
CA ASP A 114 -9.97 4.78 -19.91
C ASP A 114 -9.86 4.99 -18.39
N TRP A 115 -10.99 5.17 -17.70
CA TRP A 115 -11.06 5.29 -16.25
C TRP A 115 -10.83 3.95 -15.55
N VAL A 116 -11.40 2.85 -16.07
CA VAL A 116 -11.11 1.50 -15.60
C VAL A 116 -9.61 1.22 -15.67
N ARG A 117 -8.99 1.50 -16.82
CA ARG A 117 -7.55 1.29 -17.02
C ARG A 117 -6.69 2.15 -16.08
N TYR A 118 -7.08 3.40 -15.87
CA TYR A 118 -6.37 4.30 -14.95
C TYR A 118 -6.44 3.80 -13.51
N ILE A 119 -7.62 3.37 -13.04
CA ILE A 119 -7.81 2.87 -11.67
C ILE A 119 -7.12 1.53 -11.48
N ASP A 120 -7.19 0.62 -12.46
CA ASP A 120 -6.48 -0.66 -12.40
C ASP A 120 -4.96 -0.48 -12.28
N GLN A 121 -4.40 0.46 -13.05
CA GLN A 121 -2.99 0.83 -12.93
C GLN A 121 -2.68 1.44 -11.56
N TRP A 122 -3.53 2.31 -11.02
CA TRP A 122 -3.38 2.85 -9.66
C TRP A 122 -3.33 1.73 -8.60
N GLU A 123 -4.26 0.76 -8.64
CA GLU A 123 -4.32 -0.37 -7.70
C GLU A 123 -3.12 -1.32 -7.82
N GLN A 124 -2.46 -1.34 -8.98
CA GLN A 124 -1.20 -2.06 -9.18
C GLN A 124 0.03 -1.28 -8.69
N GLY A 125 -0.16 -0.08 -8.15
CA GLY A 125 0.90 0.80 -7.66
C GLY A 125 1.50 1.67 -8.76
N PHE A 126 0.84 1.79 -9.93
CA PHE A 126 1.29 2.71 -10.96
C PHE A 126 0.80 4.14 -10.70
N TYR A 127 1.73 5.02 -10.36
CA TYR A 127 1.48 6.46 -10.28
C TYR A 127 1.67 7.08 -11.66
N LEU A 128 0.58 7.47 -12.30
CA LEU A 128 0.53 7.75 -13.74
C LEU A 128 0.57 9.25 -14.06
N ASP A 129 0.25 10.09 -13.08
CA ASP A 129 0.12 11.54 -13.26
C ASP A 129 1.46 12.31 -13.13
N GLY A 130 2.58 11.60 -13.29
CA GLY A 130 3.93 12.17 -13.23
C GLY A 130 4.31 12.73 -11.85
N ASP A 131 5.23 13.70 -11.83
CA ASP A 131 5.72 14.34 -10.61
C ASP A 131 4.68 15.30 -9.95
N ASN A 132 3.49 15.49 -10.54
CA ASN A 132 2.49 16.45 -10.04
C ASN A 132 1.23 15.76 -9.49
N VAL A 133 1.29 15.41 -8.21
CA VAL A 133 0.18 14.84 -7.43
C VAL A 133 -1.12 15.67 -7.47
N GLY A 134 -1.06 16.98 -7.70
CA GLY A 134 -2.24 17.85 -7.76
C GLY A 134 -3.05 17.69 -9.04
N HIS A 135 -2.49 17.02 -10.05
CA HIS A 135 -3.17 16.66 -11.29
C HIS A 135 -3.61 15.19 -11.32
N SER A 136 -3.43 14.46 -10.21
CA SER A 136 -3.86 13.07 -10.09
C SER A 136 -5.26 12.98 -9.51
N ALA A 137 -6.19 12.38 -10.26
CA ALA A 137 -7.51 12.05 -9.74
C ALA A 137 -7.43 11.11 -8.54
N ALA A 138 -6.47 10.17 -8.56
CA ALA A 138 -6.28 9.19 -7.51
C ALA A 138 -5.71 9.83 -6.26
N CYS A 139 -4.66 10.65 -6.36
CA CYS A 139 -4.13 11.34 -5.19
C CYS A 139 -5.18 12.26 -4.55
N LEU A 140 -5.87 13.08 -5.35
CA LEU A 140 -6.89 13.99 -4.85
C LEU A 140 -8.09 13.24 -4.23
N HIS A 141 -8.54 12.16 -4.86
CA HIS A 141 -9.61 11.33 -4.31
C HIS A 141 -9.17 10.65 -3.01
N THR A 142 -7.95 10.09 -2.93
CA THR A 142 -7.44 9.41 -1.72
C THR A 142 -7.40 10.34 -0.51
N VAL A 143 -6.82 11.55 -0.64
CA VAL A 143 -6.77 12.48 0.50
C VAL A 143 -8.14 12.98 0.90
N PHE A 144 -9.03 13.18 -0.08
CA PHE A 144 -10.41 13.57 0.19
C PHE A 144 -11.17 12.45 0.92
N ALA A 145 -11.06 11.22 0.44
CA ALA A 145 -11.61 10.02 1.04
C ALA A 145 -11.15 9.84 2.49
N HIS A 146 -9.84 9.96 2.76
CA HIS A 146 -9.32 9.89 4.12
C HIS A 146 -9.84 10.99 5.03
N ALA A 147 -9.89 12.24 4.55
CA ALA A 147 -10.45 13.35 5.31
C ALA A 147 -11.94 13.12 5.65
N ARG A 148 -12.70 12.56 4.71
CA ARG A 148 -14.12 12.22 4.91
C ARG A 148 -14.30 11.06 5.89
N LEU A 149 -13.48 10.03 5.80
CA LEU A 149 -13.54 8.89 6.72
C LEU A 149 -13.15 9.29 8.14
N HIS A 150 -12.11 10.11 8.29
CA HIS A 150 -11.72 10.67 9.58
C HIS A 150 -12.82 11.55 10.18
N ALA A 151 -13.50 12.37 9.37
CA ALA A 151 -14.63 13.18 9.83
C ALA A 151 -15.84 12.35 10.28
N ALA A 152 -16.01 11.13 9.76
CA ALA A 152 -17.08 10.21 10.16
C ALA A 152 -16.73 9.38 11.41
N GLN A 153 -15.48 9.42 11.87
CA GLN A 153 -15.02 8.68 13.04
C GLN A 153 -15.42 9.42 14.33
N THR A 154 -16.01 8.69 15.27
CA THR A 154 -16.36 9.19 16.60
C THR A 154 -15.18 9.10 17.57
N HIS A 155 -15.27 9.78 18.71
CA HIS A 155 -14.26 9.71 19.78
C HIS A 155 -14.03 8.28 20.34
N THR A 156 -14.97 7.36 20.12
CA THR A 156 -14.86 5.95 20.52
C THR A 156 -14.38 5.05 19.39
N HIS A 157 -13.79 5.61 18.33
CA HIS A 157 -13.36 4.89 17.12
C HIS A 157 -14.46 4.10 16.40
N HIS A 158 -15.73 4.45 16.66
CA HIS A 158 -16.85 3.97 15.86
C HIS A 158 -17.08 4.93 14.69
N TYR A 159 -17.89 4.52 13.72
CA TYR A 159 -18.24 5.38 12.59
C TYR A 159 -19.72 5.73 12.63
N ASP A 160 -20.01 7.01 12.43
CA ASP A 160 -21.37 7.51 12.31
C ASP A 160 -21.93 7.16 10.91
N ALA A 161 -23.09 6.50 10.86
CA ALA A 161 -23.66 5.99 9.62
C ALA A 161 -24.07 7.11 8.64
N ASP A 162 -24.57 8.24 9.14
CA ASP A 162 -25.00 9.36 8.31
C ASP A 162 -23.79 10.11 7.73
N LEU A 163 -22.74 10.29 8.54
CA LEU A 163 -21.48 10.87 8.06
C LEU A 163 -20.74 9.94 7.09
N LEU A 164 -20.83 8.62 7.27
CA LEU A 164 -20.30 7.66 6.30
C LEU A 164 -21.03 7.79 4.96
N ARG A 165 -22.37 7.85 4.98
CA ARG A 165 -23.19 8.04 3.78
C ARG A 165 -22.83 9.35 3.08
N ASP A 166 -22.80 10.47 3.80
CA ASP A 166 -22.42 11.77 3.24
C ASP A 166 -20.99 11.75 2.67
N GLY A 167 -20.04 11.13 3.39
CA GLY A 167 -18.67 10.96 2.95
C GLY A 167 -18.55 10.18 1.64
N PHE A 168 -19.21 9.02 1.56
CA PHE A 168 -19.22 8.20 0.35
C PHE A 168 -19.84 8.95 -0.83
N LEU A 169 -21.01 9.56 -0.65
CA LEU A 169 -21.70 10.32 -1.69
C LEU A 169 -20.83 11.46 -2.23
N ARG A 170 -20.15 12.20 -1.36
CA ARG A 170 -19.25 13.28 -1.78
C ARG A 170 -18.04 12.76 -2.55
N CYS A 171 -17.49 11.61 -2.17
CA CYS A 171 -16.38 10.98 -2.91
C CYS A 171 -16.82 10.57 -4.32
N VAL A 172 -17.98 9.91 -4.45
CA VAL A 172 -18.55 9.56 -5.76
C VAL A 172 -18.87 10.80 -6.58
N LYS A 173 -19.42 11.86 -5.97
CA LYS A 173 -19.69 13.13 -6.66
C LYS A 173 -18.42 13.75 -7.22
N LEU A 174 -17.33 13.76 -6.45
CA LEU A 174 -16.02 14.25 -6.90
C LEU A 174 -15.50 13.41 -8.08
N LEU A 175 -15.62 12.07 -7.99
CA LEU A 175 -15.26 11.16 -9.07
C LEU A 175 -16.07 11.40 -10.35
N VAL A 176 -17.40 11.56 -10.25
CA VAL A 176 -18.26 11.91 -11.38
C VAL A 176 -17.83 13.24 -12.02
N ALA A 177 -17.47 14.23 -11.20
CA ALA A 177 -16.96 15.51 -11.70
C ALA A 177 -15.64 15.33 -12.47
N PHE A 178 -14.72 14.49 -11.99
CA PHE A 178 -13.50 14.16 -12.73
C PHE A 178 -13.79 13.49 -14.07
N ILE A 179 -14.67 12.49 -14.10
CA ILE A 179 -15.05 11.75 -15.31
C ILE A 179 -15.68 12.68 -16.35
N ASN A 180 -16.61 13.55 -15.95
CA ASN A 180 -17.28 14.48 -16.85
C ASN A 180 -16.34 15.52 -17.48
N HIS A 181 -15.21 15.84 -16.82
CA HIS A 181 -14.28 16.87 -17.27
C HIS A 181 -12.97 16.33 -17.85
N THR A 182 -12.70 15.02 -17.68
CA THR A 182 -11.44 14.40 -18.13
C THR A 182 -11.72 13.10 -18.87
N ARG A 183 -11.49 13.11 -20.18
CA ARG A 183 -11.61 11.90 -21.02
C ARG A 183 -10.41 10.96 -20.88
N GLN A 184 -9.22 11.52 -20.72
CA GLN A 184 -7.96 10.77 -20.69
C GLN A 184 -7.28 10.94 -19.31
N PRO A 185 -7.75 10.25 -18.26
CA PRO A 185 -7.24 10.42 -16.89
C PRO A 185 -5.74 10.14 -16.77
N LEU A 186 -5.16 9.29 -17.62
CA LEU A 186 -3.72 9.02 -17.67
C LEU A 186 -2.85 10.24 -18.04
N GLN A 187 -3.44 11.32 -18.56
CA GLN A 187 -2.73 12.56 -18.87
C GLN A 187 -2.87 13.60 -17.75
N GLY A 188 -3.48 13.23 -16.62
CA GLY A 188 -3.83 14.12 -15.54
C GLY A 188 -5.22 14.76 -15.71
N ILE A 189 -5.79 15.20 -14.59
CA ILE A 189 -7.06 15.90 -14.53
C ILE A 189 -6.88 17.42 -14.52
N GLN A 190 -7.93 18.11 -14.96
CA GLN A 190 -8.00 19.57 -14.90
C GLN A 190 -8.52 20.05 -13.54
N ALA A 191 -8.20 21.30 -13.19
CA ALA A 191 -8.77 21.94 -12.00
C ALA A 191 -10.28 22.14 -12.15
N LEU A 192 -11.03 21.85 -11.09
CA LEU A 192 -12.50 21.94 -11.07
C LEU A 192 -12.98 23.00 -10.09
N PRO A 193 -13.93 23.88 -10.47
CA PRO A 193 -14.45 24.90 -9.58
C PRO A 193 -15.56 24.34 -8.65
N SER A 194 -15.27 23.28 -7.89
CA SER A 194 -16.22 22.68 -6.94
C SER A 194 -15.70 22.69 -5.51
N ALA A 195 -16.62 22.76 -4.53
CA ALA A 195 -16.25 22.75 -3.12
C ALA A 195 -15.54 21.44 -2.72
N ASP A 196 -15.95 20.30 -3.29
CA ASP A 196 -15.33 19.01 -3.05
C ASP A 196 -13.90 18.95 -3.62
N TYR A 197 -13.66 19.53 -4.81
CA TYR A 197 -12.32 19.63 -5.39
C TYR A 197 -11.40 20.53 -4.57
N LEU A 198 -11.89 21.69 -4.12
CA LEU A 198 -11.12 22.60 -3.28
C LEU A 198 -10.79 21.97 -1.92
N ALA A 199 -11.70 21.20 -1.35
CA ALA A 199 -11.45 20.43 -0.13
C ALA A 199 -10.40 19.32 -0.36
N ALA A 200 -10.45 18.63 -1.49
CA ALA A 200 -9.43 17.65 -1.88
C ALA A 200 -8.04 18.29 -2.02
N GLN A 201 -7.94 19.47 -2.65
CA GLN A 201 -6.68 20.22 -2.75
C GLN A 201 -6.15 20.65 -1.38
N ALA A 202 -7.04 21.12 -0.49
CA ALA A 202 -6.64 21.50 0.87
C ALA A 202 -6.13 20.28 1.67
N ALA A 203 -6.79 19.13 1.56
CA ALA A 203 -6.34 17.89 2.16
C ALA A 203 -5.00 17.40 1.59
N LEU A 204 -4.79 17.55 0.27
CA LEU A 204 -3.52 17.24 -0.39
C LEU A 204 -2.39 18.12 0.16
N ALA A 205 -2.62 19.43 0.29
CA ALA A 205 -1.64 20.36 0.83
C ALA A 205 -1.29 20.02 2.28
N TYR A 206 -2.28 19.63 3.09
CA TYR A 206 -2.06 19.16 4.46
C TYR A 206 -1.21 17.89 4.52
N GLU A 207 -1.53 16.85 3.72
CA GLU A 207 -0.72 15.64 3.66
C GLU A 207 0.71 15.91 3.17
N TYR A 208 0.89 16.82 2.22
CA TYR A 208 2.21 17.23 1.77
C TYR A 208 3.02 17.92 2.88
N GLN A 209 2.39 18.76 3.70
CA GLN A 209 3.06 19.34 4.88
C GLN A 209 3.47 18.27 5.89
N LEU A 210 2.63 17.25 6.13
CA LEU A 210 2.99 16.12 6.98
C LEU A 210 4.20 15.36 6.42
N TYR A 211 4.24 15.15 5.10
CA TYR A 211 5.39 14.56 4.42
C TYR A 211 6.67 15.38 4.62
N GLN A 212 6.60 16.70 4.44
CA GLN A 212 7.75 17.60 4.63
C GLN A 212 8.31 17.52 6.06
N LEU A 213 7.45 17.43 7.07
CA LEU A 213 7.88 17.26 8.46
C LEU A 213 8.47 15.87 8.74
N ALA A 214 7.95 14.84 8.07
CA ALA A 214 8.40 13.46 8.24
C ALA A 214 9.76 13.21 7.59
N ILE A 215 9.99 13.72 6.37
CA ILE A 215 11.26 13.51 5.64
C ILE A 215 12.46 14.12 6.37
N GLU A 216 12.29 15.24 7.07
CA GLU A 216 13.35 15.86 7.89
C GLU A 216 13.88 14.97 9.02
N ARG A 217 13.08 13.98 9.44
CA ARG A 217 13.41 13.06 10.55
C ARG A 217 13.67 11.63 10.08
N ALA A 218 13.53 11.38 8.77
CA ALA A 218 13.72 10.06 8.20
C ALA A 218 15.22 9.75 8.09
N ALA A 219 15.58 8.48 8.27
CA ALA A 219 16.89 7.98 7.91
C ALA A 219 16.87 7.63 6.42
N THR A 220 17.86 8.13 5.67
CA THR A 220 18.01 7.82 4.25
C THR A 220 19.36 7.19 3.99
N CYS A 221 19.40 6.22 3.07
CA CYS A 221 20.63 5.58 2.64
C CYS A 221 20.44 4.98 1.24
N GLN A 222 21.47 4.29 0.74
CA GLN A 222 21.37 3.49 -0.47
C GLN A 222 21.62 2.02 -0.13
N LEU A 223 20.80 1.13 -0.68
CA LEU A 223 20.88 -0.32 -0.44
C LEU A 223 20.85 -1.06 -1.77
N LEU A 224 21.52 -2.21 -1.83
CA LEU A 224 21.41 -3.18 -2.91
C LEU A 224 20.18 -4.05 -2.67
N VAL A 225 19.29 -4.10 -3.65
CA VAL A 225 18.07 -4.90 -3.60
C VAL A 225 18.01 -5.82 -4.82
N GLU A 226 17.58 -7.06 -4.61
CA GLU A 226 17.47 -8.06 -5.67
C GLU A 226 16.46 -7.64 -6.74
N GLN A 227 16.85 -7.80 -8.00
CA GLN A 227 15.95 -7.72 -9.13
C GLN A 227 15.13 -9.01 -9.22
N ALA A 228 13.81 -8.90 -9.36
CA ALA A 228 12.92 -10.04 -9.49
C ALA A 228 13.37 -10.97 -10.64
N ASP A 229 13.26 -12.28 -10.40
CA ASP A 229 13.60 -13.35 -11.37
C ASP A 229 15.03 -13.29 -11.92
N SER A 230 15.95 -12.71 -11.15
CA SER A 230 17.35 -12.48 -11.54
C SER A 230 18.28 -12.62 -10.35
N SER A 231 19.56 -12.89 -10.60
CA SER A 231 20.61 -12.86 -9.57
C SER A 231 21.29 -11.49 -9.45
N ARG A 232 20.72 -10.46 -10.11
CA ARG A 232 21.26 -9.10 -10.12
C ARG A 232 20.71 -8.30 -8.96
N ASN A 233 21.53 -7.39 -8.46
CA ASN A 233 21.10 -6.39 -7.48
C ASN A 233 21.13 -5.01 -8.10
N MET A 234 20.23 -4.16 -7.65
CA MET A 234 20.18 -2.75 -8.02
C MET A 234 20.40 -1.90 -6.79
N LEU A 235 21.26 -0.89 -6.92
CA LEU A 235 21.44 0.12 -5.88
C LEU A 235 20.24 1.07 -5.93
N VAL A 236 19.54 1.21 -4.81
CA VAL A 236 18.36 2.06 -4.69
C VAL A 236 18.42 2.99 -3.50
N ASP A 237 17.76 4.13 -3.62
CA ASP A 237 17.56 5.03 -2.50
C ASP A 237 16.48 4.48 -1.56
N ALA A 238 16.83 4.38 -0.29
CA ALA A 238 16.00 3.85 0.77
C ALA A 238 15.66 4.93 1.79
N LEU A 239 14.44 4.85 2.33
CA LEU A 239 13.94 5.73 3.39
C LEU A 239 13.34 4.91 4.52
N PHE A 240 13.75 5.23 5.75
CA PHE A 240 13.25 4.61 6.97
C PHE A 240 12.68 5.68 7.91
N LEU A 241 11.47 5.48 8.41
CA LEU A 241 10.89 6.39 9.41
C LEU A 241 10.03 5.68 10.46
N ASN A 242 9.86 6.39 11.57
CA ASN A 242 8.80 6.12 12.55
C ASN A 242 7.62 7.06 12.25
N GLU A 243 6.51 6.50 11.78
CA GLU A 243 5.31 7.25 11.42
C GLU A 243 4.32 7.26 12.58
N GLN A 244 4.09 8.43 13.15
CA GLN A 244 3.11 8.63 14.23
C GLN A 244 1.69 8.88 13.69
N THR A 245 1.61 9.53 12.53
CA THR A 245 0.34 9.89 11.89
C THR A 245 0.36 9.33 10.48
N PRO A 246 -0.40 8.25 10.19
CA PRO A 246 -0.46 7.67 8.86
C PRO A 246 -0.93 8.70 7.83
N SER A 247 -0.14 8.90 6.77
CA SER A 247 -0.55 9.68 5.59
C SER A 247 -0.93 8.74 4.45
N GLY A 248 -2.01 9.06 3.74
CA GLY A 248 -2.49 8.28 2.60
C GLY A 248 -1.55 8.34 1.39
N LEU A 249 -0.86 9.46 1.21
CA LEU A 249 0.02 9.71 0.07
C LEU A 249 1.50 9.70 0.40
N PHE A 250 1.91 9.39 1.63
CA PHE A 250 3.32 9.39 2.04
C PHE A 250 4.22 8.64 1.04
N LYS A 251 3.83 7.42 0.67
CA LYS A 251 4.59 6.60 -0.28
C LYS A 251 4.73 7.26 -1.66
N ILE A 252 3.70 8.00 -2.09
CA ILE A 252 3.70 8.71 -3.37
C ILE A 252 4.70 9.86 -3.33
N PHE A 253 4.66 10.66 -2.26
CA PHE A 253 5.61 11.76 -2.09
C PHE A 253 7.05 11.26 -2.00
N ALA A 254 7.31 10.23 -1.19
CA ALA A 254 8.63 9.64 -1.04
C ALA A 254 9.18 9.09 -2.37
N ARG A 255 8.36 8.36 -3.14
CA ARG A 255 8.77 7.79 -4.44
C ARG A 255 9.00 8.83 -5.52
N ASN A 256 8.45 10.04 -5.36
CA ASN A 256 8.66 11.16 -6.28
C ASN A 256 9.58 12.24 -5.69
N ASP A 257 10.25 12.00 -4.56
CA ASP A 257 11.11 12.99 -3.93
C ASP A 257 12.45 13.11 -4.65
N ARG A 258 12.51 14.03 -5.60
CA ARG A 258 13.73 14.36 -6.34
C ARG A 258 14.68 15.27 -5.55
N ILE A 259 14.29 15.77 -4.38
CA ILE A 259 15.08 16.73 -3.61
C ILE A 259 15.97 16.00 -2.60
N HIS A 260 15.38 15.12 -1.79
CA HIS A 260 16.05 14.46 -0.68
C HIS A 260 16.67 13.11 -1.05
N SER A 261 16.21 12.47 -2.13
CA SER A 261 16.83 11.23 -2.63
C SER A 261 18.24 11.49 -3.18
N TRP A 262 19.12 10.49 -3.04
CA TRP A 262 20.54 10.58 -3.39
C TRP A 262 20.72 10.60 -4.91
N SER A 263 20.04 9.68 -5.59
CA SER A 263 20.03 9.54 -7.05
C SER A 263 19.12 10.55 -7.76
N LYS A 264 18.39 11.38 -7.00
CA LYS A 264 17.33 12.26 -7.50
C LYS A 264 16.20 11.49 -8.19
N ASN A 265 16.02 10.21 -7.85
CA ASN A 265 14.98 9.36 -8.42
C ASN A 265 13.83 9.00 -7.48
N GLY A 266 13.79 9.60 -6.29
CA GLY A 266 12.86 9.23 -5.24
C GLY A 266 13.28 7.97 -4.50
N PHE A 267 12.61 7.68 -3.39
CA PHE A 267 12.91 6.52 -2.55
C PHE A 267 12.18 5.29 -3.05
N THR A 268 12.94 4.35 -3.61
CA THR A 268 12.39 3.09 -4.14
C THR A 268 12.05 2.13 -3.01
N LEU A 269 12.91 2.02 -1.99
CA LEU A 269 12.66 1.20 -0.80
C LEU A 269 12.18 2.08 0.35
N LEU A 270 11.08 1.67 0.99
CA LEU A 270 10.50 2.33 2.15
C LEU A 270 10.39 1.33 3.31
N GLY A 271 10.95 1.67 4.46
CA GLY A 271 10.71 0.98 5.73
C GLY A 271 9.96 1.89 6.70
N ILE A 272 8.71 1.55 7.01
CA ILE A 272 7.83 2.36 7.85
C ILE A 272 7.51 1.58 9.12
N TYR A 273 7.85 2.19 10.26
CA TYR A 273 7.55 1.66 11.59
C TYR A 273 6.45 2.48 12.26
N ARG A 274 5.43 1.81 12.81
CA ARG A 274 4.28 2.39 13.51
C ARG A 274 4.04 1.63 14.82
N PRO A 275 4.74 1.99 15.90
CA PRO A 275 4.65 1.26 17.17
C PRO A 275 3.22 1.20 17.72
N ALA A 276 2.41 2.23 17.48
CA ALA A 276 1.02 2.29 17.94
C ALA A 276 0.09 1.26 17.25
N LEU A 277 0.53 0.64 16.16
CA LEU A 277 -0.23 -0.35 15.40
C LEU A 277 0.26 -1.79 15.64
N GLN A 278 1.04 -2.04 16.70
CA GLN A 278 1.62 -3.35 16.97
C GLN A 278 0.56 -4.47 16.91
N GLY A 279 0.88 -5.54 16.18
CA GLY A 279 -0.01 -6.71 16.07
C GLY A 279 -1.13 -6.57 15.05
N THR A 280 -1.27 -5.41 14.40
CA THR A 280 -2.21 -5.26 13.28
C THR A 280 -1.65 -5.77 11.95
N GLY A 281 -0.32 -5.92 11.88
CA GLY A 281 0.45 -6.20 10.67
C GLY A 281 0.85 -4.96 9.88
N ASN A 282 0.42 -3.76 10.31
CA ASN A 282 0.78 -2.47 9.73
C ASN A 282 1.86 -1.71 10.54
N ASP A 283 2.34 -2.33 11.62
CA ASP A 283 3.36 -1.79 12.52
C ASP A 283 4.76 -1.81 11.92
N MET A 284 5.13 -2.85 11.18
CA MET A 284 6.37 -2.88 10.41
C MET A 284 6.03 -3.20 8.96
N VAL A 285 6.31 -2.24 8.07
CA VAL A 285 6.05 -2.37 6.64
C VAL A 285 7.32 -2.04 5.87
N ILE A 286 7.80 -2.98 5.06
CA ILE A 286 8.92 -2.78 4.14
C ILE A 286 8.36 -2.93 2.74
N SER A 287 8.61 -1.98 1.86
CA SER A 287 8.10 -2.05 0.48
C SER A 287 9.08 -1.47 -0.52
N VAL A 288 9.06 -2.03 -1.72
CA VAL A 288 9.70 -1.43 -2.90
C VAL A 288 8.64 -0.84 -3.82
N ASP A 289 9.04 0.07 -4.71
CA ASP A 289 8.18 0.48 -5.83
C ASP A 289 7.89 -0.74 -6.73
N PRO A 290 6.62 -1.18 -6.89
CA PRO A 290 6.28 -2.31 -7.76
C PRO A 290 6.76 -2.13 -9.20
N LYS A 291 6.97 -0.89 -9.68
CA LYS A 291 7.50 -0.62 -11.02
C LYS A 291 9.00 -0.88 -11.17
N SER A 292 9.73 -0.94 -10.07
CA SER A 292 11.19 -1.07 -10.09
C SER A 292 11.66 -2.44 -10.57
N GLY A 293 10.77 -3.44 -10.63
CA GLY A 293 11.13 -4.82 -10.94
C GLY A 293 11.99 -5.47 -9.85
N LEU A 294 11.94 -4.96 -8.62
CA LEU A 294 12.69 -5.46 -7.47
C LEU A 294 11.85 -6.42 -6.63
N SER A 295 12.54 -7.27 -5.88
CA SER A 295 11.94 -8.25 -4.98
C SER A 295 12.54 -8.16 -3.58
N LEU A 296 11.68 -8.24 -2.57
CA LEU A 296 12.07 -8.37 -1.16
C LEU A 296 12.11 -9.84 -0.70
N ARG A 297 12.16 -10.80 -1.63
CA ARG A 297 12.07 -12.22 -1.33
C ARG A 297 13.17 -12.70 -0.39
N GLN A 298 14.43 -12.32 -0.64
CA GLN A 298 15.54 -12.67 0.24
C GLN A 298 15.35 -12.10 1.65
N LEU A 299 14.85 -10.87 1.76
CA LEU A 299 14.56 -10.24 3.05
C LEU A 299 13.44 -10.97 3.78
N TRP A 300 12.37 -11.32 3.07
CA TRP A 300 11.29 -12.13 3.63
C TRP A 300 11.79 -13.47 4.17
N GLN A 301 12.66 -14.17 3.42
CA GLN A 301 13.25 -15.43 3.87
C GLN A 301 14.08 -15.28 5.15
N ALA A 302 14.87 -14.20 5.25
CA ALA A 302 15.66 -13.95 6.45
C ALA A 302 14.80 -13.52 7.65
N LEU A 303 13.75 -12.74 7.42
CA LEU A 303 12.78 -12.41 8.47
C LEU A 303 12.08 -13.67 8.99
N GLU A 304 11.63 -14.56 8.11
CA GLU A 304 11.02 -15.83 8.52
C GLU A 304 12.00 -16.76 9.25
N ALA A 305 13.27 -16.81 8.82
CA ALA A 305 14.31 -17.56 9.52
C ALA A 305 14.58 -16.99 10.92
N GLU A 306 14.64 -15.67 11.05
CA GLU A 306 14.86 -14.99 12.33
C GLU A 306 13.66 -15.12 13.26
N GLU A 307 12.42 -15.08 12.75
CA GLU A 307 11.22 -15.41 13.53
C GLU A 307 11.33 -16.84 14.08
N ASN A 308 11.64 -17.83 13.24
CA ASN A 308 11.77 -19.21 13.69
C ASN A 308 12.85 -19.38 14.76
N ARG A 309 13.96 -18.62 14.66
CA ARG A 309 15.01 -18.58 15.69
C ARG A 309 14.48 -17.99 17.00
N ARG A 310 13.79 -16.85 16.95
CA ARG A 310 13.23 -16.15 18.12
C ARG A 310 12.08 -16.90 18.80
N TRP A 311 11.36 -17.73 18.05
CA TRP A 311 10.34 -18.62 18.57
C TRP A 311 10.89 -19.93 19.16
N GLU A 312 12.18 -20.24 18.95
CA GLU A 312 12.86 -21.43 19.52
C GLU A 312 12.12 -22.76 19.23
N GLY A 313 11.51 -22.87 18.04
CA GLY A 313 10.74 -24.06 17.63
C GLY A 313 9.31 -24.13 18.19
N LEU A 314 8.84 -23.10 18.89
CA LEU A 314 7.49 -23.01 19.47
C LEU A 314 6.54 -22.11 18.67
N ARG A 315 6.88 -21.81 17.41
CA ARG A 315 6.05 -20.94 16.56
C ARG A 315 4.70 -21.63 16.29
N PRO A 316 3.55 -20.99 16.57
CA PRO A 316 2.24 -21.59 16.35
C PRO A 316 1.98 -21.88 14.87
N CYS A 317 1.41 -23.06 14.57
CA CYS A 317 1.12 -23.55 13.20
C CYS A 317 -0.26 -24.25 13.09
N GLN A 318 -1.16 -24.06 14.06
CA GLN A 318 -2.45 -24.74 14.12
C GLN A 318 -3.48 -24.17 13.14
N HIS A 319 -3.41 -22.87 12.87
CA HIS A 319 -4.34 -22.11 12.04
C HIS A 319 -3.58 -21.16 11.10
N PRO A 320 -2.80 -21.71 10.15
CA PRO A 320 -2.01 -20.91 9.22
C PRO A 320 -2.88 -19.93 8.43
N ARG A 321 -2.45 -18.67 8.43
CA ARG A 321 -2.99 -17.68 7.49
C ARG A 321 -2.72 -18.15 6.06
N PRO A 322 -3.71 -18.10 5.15
CA PRO A 322 -3.48 -18.42 3.75
C PRO A 322 -2.52 -17.41 3.13
N LEU A 323 -1.31 -17.85 2.78
CA LEU A 323 -0.27 -17.10 2.06
C LEU A 323 0.22 -17.89 0.87
N HIS A 324 0.59 -17.17 -0.20
CA HIS A 324 1.10 -17.80 -1.42
C HIS A 324 2.40 -18.57 -1.17
N SER A 325 3.35 -17.98 -0.43
CA SER A 325 4.64 -18.61 -0.11
C SER A 325 4.54 -19.84 0.78
N TYR A 326 3.41 -20.04 1.45
CA TYR A 326 3.15 -21.18 2.34
C TYR A 326 2.09 -22.15 1.78
N ALA A 327 1.70 -22.01 0.51
CA ALA A 327 0.72 -22.89 -0.10
C ALA A 327 1.19 -24.35 -0.09
N GLY A 328 0.42 -25.23 0.57
CA GLY A 328 0.73 -26.66 0.68
C GLY A 328 1.80 -27.03 1.71
N VAL A 329 2.25 -26.10 2.56
CA VAL A 329 3.21 -26.36 3.63
C VAL A 329 2.47 -26.85 4.88
N ALA A 330 2.80 -28.06 5.35
CA ALA A 330 2.08 -28.72 6.45
C ALA A 330 2.21 -27.98 7.79
N ASP A 331 3.40 -27.44 8.10
CA ASP A 331 3.71 -26.73 9.34
C ASP A 331 3.84 -25.22 9.13
N ALA A 332 2.99 -24.65 8.26
CA ALA A 332 2.98 -23.21 8.03
C ALA A 332 2.59 -22.45 9.32
N PRO A 333 3.26 -21.33 9.65
CA PRO A 333 2.94 -20.60 10.86
C PRO A 333 1.59 -19.88 10.77
N ASP A 334 0.92 -19.72 11.91
CA ASP A 334 -0.38 -19.04 12.04
C ASP A 334 -0.33 -17.63 11.46
N GLN A 335 0.76 -16.91 11.74
CA GLN A 335 1.00 -15.54 11.29
C GLN A 335 2.41 -15.43 10.71
N PRO A 336 2.60 -15.77 9.41
CA PRO A 336 3.84 -15.48 8.70
C PRO A 336 3.91 -14.00 8.32
N TRP A 337 5.11 -13.49 8.04
CA TRP A 337 5.30 -12.20 7.37
C TRP A 337 4.53 -12.21 6.05
N TRP A 338 3.76 -11.15 5.80
CA TRP A 338 3.01 -10.99 4.55
C TRP A 338 3.98 -10.87 3.38
N ASP A 339 3.69 -11.54 2.26
CA ASP A 339 4.58 -11.70 1.10
C ASP A 339 4.05 -11.04 -0.18
N ASP A 340 3.04 -10.18 -0.05
CA ASP A 340 2.34 -9.56 -1.18
C ASP A 340 1.79 -10.58 -2.19
N ALA A 341 1.24 -11.69 -1.68
CA ALA A 341 0.74 -12.80 -2.47
C ALA A 341 1.82 -13.39 -3.40
N GLY A 342 3.04 -13.52 -2.88
CA GLY A 342 4.19 -14.11 -3.58
C GLY A 342 4.95 -13.16 -4.51
N ARG A 343 4.58 -11.89 -4.57
CA ARG A 343 5.32 -10.89 -5.37
C ARG A 343 6.50 -10.29 -4.63
N TYR A 344 6.44 -10.29 -3.30
CA TYR A 344 7.47 -9.74 -2.43
C TYR A 344 7.79 -8.26 -2.73
N THR A 345 6.81 -7.46 -3.17
CA THR A 345 7.01 -6.00 -3.30
C THR A 345 6.67 -5.25 -2.01
N LEU A 346 5.97 -5.92 -1.09
CA LEU A 346 5.60 -5.42 0.22
C LEU A 346 5.67 -6.56 1.23
N LEU A 347 6.39 -6.33 2.32
CA LEU A 347 6.43 -7.17 3.50
C LEU A 347 5.71 -6.46 4.64
N GLY A 348 4.81 -7.18 5.31
CA GLY A 348 4.07 -6.69 6.47
C GLY A 348 4.26 -7.62 7.65
N ALA A 349 4.37 -7.06 8.85
CA ALA A 349 4.55 -7.83 10.06
C ALA A 349 3.44 -8.89 10.25
N PRO A 350 3.76 -10.02 10.89
CA PRO A 350 2.77 -10.93 11.47
C PRO A 350 1.73 -10.19 12.33
N LYS A 351 0.45 -10.57 12.21
CA LYS A 351 -0.62 -10.05 13.08
C LYS A 351 -0.59 -10.74 14.44
N ASN A 352 -1.41 -10.25 15.36
CA ASN A 352 -1.67 -10.97 16.61
C ASN A 352 -2.23 -12.36 16.34
N LEU A 353 -1.82 -13.31 17.18
CA LEU A 353 -2.33 -14.68 17.17
C LEU A 353 -3.79 -14.68 17.62
N ALA A 354 -4.67 -15.31 16.83
CA ALA A 354 -6.11 -15.29 17.10
C ALA A 354 -6.49 -15.92 18.45
N HIS A 355 -5.72 -16.91 18.93
CA HIS A 355 -6.02 -17.68 20.12
C HIS A 355 -5.52 -17.03 21.43
N SER A 356 -4.38 -16.33 21.40
CA SER A 356 -3.76 -15.74 22.59
C SER A 356 -3.82 -14.21 22.63
N GLY A 357 -4.02 -13.56 21.48
CA GLY A 357 -3.91 -12.11 21.32
C GLY A 357 -2.48 -11.58 21.37
N GLU A 358 -1.47 -12.43 21.57
CA GLU A 358 -0.07 -12.05 21.56
C GLU A 358 0.40 -11.65 20.15
N PRO A 359 1.43 -10.77 20.03
CA PRO A 359 2.06 -10.50 18.74
C PRO A 359 2.55 -11.77 18.05
N GLY A 360 2.20 -11.94 16.78
CA GLY A 360 2.69 -13.05 15.96
C GLY A 360 4.17 -12.93 15.58
N SER A 361 4.72 -11.72 15.69
CA SER A 361 6.14 -11.44 15.48
C SER A 361 6.87 -11.37 16.81
N LYS A 362 8.04 -12.01 16.89
CA LYS A 362 8.98 -11.85 18.02
C LYS A 362 10.12 -10.89 17.67
N LEU A 363 10.09 -10.28 16.48
CA LEU A 363 11.14 -9.38 16.02
C LEU A 363 10.88 -7.96 16.50
N ASP A 364 11.94 -7.31 16.96
CA ASP A 364 11.94 -5.87 17.21
C ASP A 364 12.41 -5.11 15.96
N TRP A 365 11.79 -3.96 15.70
CA TRP A 365 12.11 -3.15 14.52
C TRP A 365 13.59 -2.73 14.50
N TRP A 366 14.14 -2.28 15.63
CA TRP A 366 15.49 -1.74 15.72
C TRP A 366 16.55 -2.80 15.97
N GLN A 367 16.21 -3.86 16.70
CA GLN A 367 17.17 -4.91 17.07
C GLN A 367 17.25 -6.06 16.06
N ASP A 368 16.20 -6.29 15.27
CA ASP A 368 16.13 -7.44 14.35
C ASP A 368 15.89 -7.02 12.90
N VAL A 369 14.77 -6.34 12.65
CA VAL A 369 14.29 -6.09 11.28
C VAL A 369 15.24 -5.16 10.52
N LEU A 370 15.55 -4.00 11.10
CA LEU A 370 16.47 -3.05 10.51
C LEU A 370 17.89 -3.63 10.31
N PRO A 371 18.51 -4.28 11.32
CA PRO A 371 19.77 -4.99 11.12
C PRO A 371 19.74 -6.02 9.99
N LEU A 372 18.67 -6.79 9.82
CA LEU A 372 18.53 -7.72 8.69
C LEU A 372 18.49 -6.99 7.33
N ILE A 373 17.79 -5.86 7.26
CA ILE A 373 17.77 -5.02 6.05
C ILE A 373 19.18 -4.50 5.72
N TRP A 374 19.93 -4.02 6.72
CA TRP A 374 21.31 -3.59 6.52
C TRP A 374 22.24 -4.74 6.16
N GLN A 375 22.05 -5.90 6.78
CA GLN A 375 22.86 -7.08 6.51
C GLN A 375 22.75 -7.46 5.04
N GLN A 376 21.52 -7.65 4.55
CA GLN A 376 21.29 -8.04 3.17
C GLN A 376 21.54 -6.92 2.17
N GLY A 377 21.14 -5.69 2.49
CA GLY A 377 21.21 -4.58 1.54
C GLY A 377 22.59 -3.94 1.43
N PHE A 378 23.51 -4.25 2.35
CA PHE A 378 24.82 -3.60 2.41
C PHE A 378 25.94 -4.52 2.88
N VAL A 379 25.82 -5.14 4.07
CA VAL A 379 26.94 -5.85 4.70
C VAL A 379 27.35 -7.09 3.91
N ASP A 380 26.40 -7.90 3.44
CA ASP A 380 26.66 -9.13 2.68
C ASP A 380 27.42 -8.86 1.37
N TYR A 381 27.25 -7.67 0.80
CA TYR A 381 27.97 -7.23 -0.40
C TYR A 381 29.33 -6.60 -0.08
N LEU A 382 29.42 -5.91 1.06
CA LEU A 382 30.65 -5.22 1.46
C LEU A 382 31.67 -6.17 2.08
N ALA A 383 31.24 -7.09 2.95
CA ALA A 383 32.13 -7.97 3.71
C ALA A 383 33.11 -8.78 2.85
N PRO A 384 32.69 -9.37 1.70
CA PRO A 384 33.62 -10.06 0.80
C PRO A 384 34.67 -9.14 0.19
N CYS A 385 34.39 -7.83 0.12
CA CYS A 385 35.28 -6.80 -0.45
C CYS A 385 36.26 -6.22 0.60
N LEU A 386 36.14 -6.60 1.87
CA LEU A 386 36.97 -6.09 2.94
C LEU A 386 37.92 -7.16 3.48
N THR A 387 39.13 -6.75 3.76
CA THR A 387 40.13 -7.51 4.51
C THR A 387 40.45 -6.72 5.78
N ARG A 388 40.45 -7.40 6.92
CA ARG A 388 40.89 -6.79 8.18
C ARG A 388 42.38 -6.45 8.07
N VAL A 389 42.75 -5.21 8.40
CA VAL A 389 44.13 -4.71 8.27
C VAL A 389 45.03 -5.26 9.37
N ASP A 390 44.46 -5.54 10.55
CA ASP A 390 45.20 -6.01 11.72
C ASP A 390 44.75 -7.41 12.17
N ASP A 391 45.69 -8.35 12.17
CA ASP A 391 45.54 -9.66 12.80
C ASP A 391 46.09 -9.63 14.25
N ALA A 392 45.25 -10.13 15.16
CA ALA A 392 45.61 -10.75 16.44
C ALA A 392 46.47 -9.97 17.45
N SER A 393 45.79 -9.23 18.34
CA SER A 393 46.12 -9.29 19.77
C SER A 393 44.83 -9.55 20.55
N ALA A 394 44.86 -10.54 21.44
CA ALA A 394 43.71 -10.88 22.28
C ALA A 394 43.21 -9.63 23.03
N PRO A 395 41.88 -9.41 23.12
CA PRO A 395 41.35 -8.22 23.76
C PRO A 395 41.83 -8.15 25.21
N VAL A 396 42.47 -7.04 25.58
CA VAL A 396 42.76 -6.71 26.96
C VAL A 396 41.45 -6.21 27.58
N GLU A 397 41.02 -6.87 28.66
CA GLU A 397 39.78 -6.56 29.35
C GLU A 397 39.72 -5.07 29.73
N GLY A 398 38.66 -4.37 29.33
CA GLY A 398 38.46 -2.94 29.61
C GLY A 398 38.97 -1.96 28.55
N GLN A 399 39.60 -2.39 27.45
CA GLN A 399 39.98 -1.49 26.34
C GLN A 399 39.00 -1.56 25.15
N LYS A 400 38.75 -0.40 24.52
CA LYS A 400 37.98 -0.32 23.27
C LYS A 400 38.79 -0.97 22.15
N GLN A 401 38.23 -2.03 21.56
CA GLN A 401 38.83 -2.67 20.40
C GLN A 401 38.62 -1.80 19.16
N ILE A 402 39.72 -1.41 18.52
CA ILE A 402 39.71 -0.74 17.22
C ILE A 402 39.93 -1.82 16.17
N CYS A 403 38.99 -1.95 15.23
CA CYS A 403 39.12 -2.85 14.09
C CYS A 403 39.32 -2.01 12.83
N ALA A 404 40.50 -2.11 12.22
CA ALA A 404 40.78 -1.50 10.93
C ALA A 404 40.45 -2.48 9.79
N TRP A 405 39.76 -1.98 8.77
CA TRP A 405 39.40 -2.73 7.56
C TRP A 405 39.94 -1.99 6.34
N GLY A 406 40.46 -2.75 5.38
CA GLY A 406 40.94 -2.27 4.09
C GLY A 406 40.22 -3.01 2.97
N TRP A 407 40.20 -2.43 1.77
CA TRP A 407 39.66 -3.09 0.60
C TRP A 407 40.55 -4.27 0.17
N ASN A 408 39.93 -5.42 -0.11
CA ASN A 408 40.63 -6.65 -0.49
C ASN A 408 41.26 -6.57 -1.90
N GLN A 409 40.79 -5.64 -2.72
CA GLN A 409 41.36 -5.28 -4.01
C GLN A 409 41.46 -3.76 -4.11
N PRO A 410 42.51 -3.22 -4.77
CA PRO A 410 42.53 -1.82 -5.14
C PRO A 410 41.36 -1.56 -6.10
N ASP A 411 40.29 -0.90 -5.63
CA ASP A 411 39.23 -0.46 -6.53
C ASP A 411 39.82 0.61 -7.45
N VAL A 412 40.01 0.25 -8.72
CA VAL A 412 40.55 1.14 -9.76
C VAL A 412 39.68 2.39 -9.94
N ARG A 413 38.42 2.38 -9.48
CA ARG A 413 37.51 3.53 -9.47
C ARG A 413 37.74 4.45 -8.28
N LEU A 414 38.11 3.92 -7.10
CA LEU A 414 38.52 4.74 -5.94
C LEU A 414 39.90 5.37 -6.14
N GLN A 415 40.73 4.81 -7.04
CA GLN A 415 42.00 5.43 -7.45
C GLN A 415 41.81 6.66 -8.36
N GLN A 416 40.62 6.89 -8.94
CA GLN A 416 40.34 8.07 -9.75
C GLN A 416 39.87 9.29 -8.93
N THR A 417 39.43 9.08 -7.69
CA THR A 417 39.24 10.18 -6.75
C THR A 417 40.57 10.48 -6.09
N ASP A 418 41.35 11.32 -6.75
CA ASP A 418 42.52 11.98 -6.18
C ASP A 418 42.08 12.76 -4.93
N ALA A 419 42.13 12.10 -3.76
CA ALA A 419 41.76 12.69 -2.48
C ALA A 419 42.73 13.80 -2.04
N SER A 420 43.76 14.09 -2.84
CA SER A 420 44.67 15.22 -2.62
C SER A 420 44.00 16.59 -2.81
N SER A 421 42.84 16.69 -3.47
CA SER A 421 42.15 17.97 -3.68
C SER A 421 41.20 18.41 -2.56
N TYR A 422 40.91 17.56 -1.55
CA TYR A 422 39.93 17.86 -0.50
C TYR A 422 40.54 18.23 0.86
N LEU A 423 41.86 18.23 1.00
CA LEU A 423 42.58 18.58 2.23
C LEU A 423 43.63 19.68 2.03
N THR A 424 43.26 20.75 1.35
CA THR A 424 43.97 22.04 1.45
C THR A 424 42.99 23.16 1.77
N ARG A 425 42.96 23.54 3.05
CA ARG A 425 43.07 24.94 3.47
C ARG A 425 44.09 25.04 4.60
#